data_AF-A0A1G0BYQ6-F1
#
_entry.id   AF-A0A1G0BYQ6-F1
#
_cell.length_a   1.000
_cell.length_b   1.000
_cell.length_c   1.000
_cell.angle_alpha   90.00
_cell.angle_beta   90.00
_cell.angle_gamma   90.00
#
_symmetry.space_group_name_H-M   'P 1'
#
loop_
_entity.id
_entity.type
_entity.pdbx_description
1 polymer ?
#
loop_
_entity_poly.entity_id
_entity_poly.type
_entity_poly.pdbx_seq_one_letter_code
_entity_poly.pdbx_strand_id
1 'polypeptide(L)'
;TMAFHFGIRNVFCYSGGTEATAMFPKVAETLVSQGFEIQTLSEVENPIYAIKFSENEQPIIGFSKTYFDAFNPKTNFGAIMTCNNADEGCPMVFGAEARFPIKYEDPKAFDGTEVMNEKYTERSLQIASEMYFVFSQIIK
;
A
#
# COMPACT_ATOMS: atom_id res chain seq x y z
N THR A 1 6.11 9.09 5.09
CA THR A 1 5.06 8.16 5.58
C THR A 1 4.43 8.71 6.85
N MET A 2 3.27 8.20 7.29
CA MET A 2 2.62 8.66 8.53
C MET A 2 3.44 8.31 9.78
N ALA A 3 4.03 7.11 9.84
CA ALA A 3 4.92 6.73 10.94
C ALA A 3 6.09 7.71 11.11
N PHE A 4 6.75 8.06 10.00
CA PHE A 4 7.82 9.06 10.01
C PHE A 4 7.32 10.45 10.44
N HIS A 5 6.19 10.92 9.87
CA HIS A 5 5.62 12.23 10.16
C HIS A 5 5.28 12.40 11.66
N PHE A 6 4.71 11.38 12.30
CA PHE A 6 4.35 11.42 13.72
C PHE A 6 5.51 10.98 14.65
N GLY A 7 6.66 10.59 14.10
CA GLY A 7 7.83 10.14 14.86
C GLY A 7 7.65 8.79 15.55
N ILE A 8 6.78 7.92 15.00
CA ILE A 8 6.56 6.56 15.49
C ILE A 8 7.57 5.63 14.84
N ARG A 9 8.38 4.98 15.68
CA ARG A 9 9.48 4.10 15.24
C ARG A 9 9.01 2.64 15.18
N ASN A 10 9.83 1.80 14.55
CA ASN A 10 9.63 0.36 14.45
C ASN A 10 8.32 -0.05 13.74
N VAL A 11 7.90 0.74 12.76
CA VAL A 11 6.76 0.41 11.89
C VAL A 11 7.30 -0.11 10.56
N PHE A 12 6.95 -1.35 10.23
CA PHE A 12 7.31 -2.00 8.98
C PHE A 12 6.04 -2.39 8.24
N CYS A 13 5.92 -1.96 6.99
CA CYS A 13 4.73 -2.19 6.18
C CYS A 13 5.04 -3.10 5.00
N TYR A 14 4.09 -3.99 4.72
CA TYR A 14 4.16 -4.97 3.66
C TYR A 14 2.84 -4.97 2.90
N SER A 15 2.83 -5.61 1.73
CA SER A 15 1.64 -5.73 0.89
C SER A 15 1.59 -7.10 0.25
N GLY A 16 0.39 -7.57 -0.07
CA GLY A 16 0.20 -8.79 -0.83
C GLY A 16 -1.19 -8.85 -1.43
N GLY A 17 -1.33 -9.69 -2.45
CA GLY A 17 -2.60 -10.09 -3.04
C GLY A 17 -2.76 -11.61 -3.00
N THR A 18 -3.88 -12.11 -3.54
CA THR A 18 -4.03 -13.54 -3.83
C THR A 18 -3.11 -13.98 -4.98
N GLU A 19 -2.80 -13.06 -5.88
CA GLU A 19 -1.95 -13.24 -7.05
C GLU A 19 -0.95 -12.10 -7.17
N ALA A 20 0.14 -12.34 -7.89
CA ALA A 20 1.17 -11.34 -8.16
C ALA A 20 1.10 -10.89 -9.62
N THR A 21 0.49 -9.73 -9.86
CA THR A 21 0.47 -9.05 -11.17
C THR A 21 1.15 -7.71 -11.06
N ALA A 22 1.89 -7.28 -12.08
CA ALA A 22 2.61 -6.00 -12.11
C ALA A 22 1.77 -4.85 -11.53
N MET A 23 2.42 -3.99 -10.73
CA MET A 23 1.77 -2.78 -10.21
C MET A 23 1.33 -1.89 -11.38
N PHE A 24 0.09 -1.43 -11.34
CA PHE A 24 -0.41 -0.54 -12.38
C PHE A 24 0.37 0.79 -12.37
N PRO A 25 0.95 1.24 -13.51
CA PRO A 25 1.84 2.41 -13.55
C PRO A 25 1.22 3.69 -12.98
N LYS A 26 -0.11 3.83 -13.10
CA LYS A 26 -0.84 4.99 -12.58
C LYS A 26 -0.62 5.19 -11.08
N VAL A 27 -0.43 4.12 -10.31
CA VAL A 27 -0.13 4.21 -8.87
C VAL A 27 1.20 4.94 -8.64
N ALA A 28 2.23 4.62 -9.41
CA ALA A 28 3.52 5.30 -9.33
C ALA A 28 3.39 6.78 -9.74
N GLU A 29 2.69 7.06 -10.84
CA GLU A 29 2.45 8.44 -11.29
C GLU A 29 1.73 9.28 -10.23
N THR A 30 0.70 8.72 -9.57
CA THR A 30 -0.03 9.40 -8.50
C THR A 30 0.87 9.69 -7.29
N LEU A 31 1.73 8.75 -6.89
CA LEU A 31 2.66 9.00 -5.80
C LEU A 31 3.71 10.07 -6.16
N VAL A 32 4.21 10.05 -7.40
CA VAL A 32 5.16 11.06 -7.90
C VAL A 32 4.52 12.46 -7.91
N SER A 33 3.27 12.59 -8.36
CA SER A 33 2.56 13.88 -8.35
C SER A 33 2.30 14.40 -6.93
N GLN A 34 2.34 13.51 -5.93
CA GLN A 34 2.20 13.82 -4.50
C GLN A 34 3.55 14.03 -3.78
N GLY A 35 4.67 14.07 -4.53
CA GLY A 35 5.99 14.40 -3.99
C GLY A 35 6.81 13.21 -3.50
N PHE A 36 6.41 11.98 -3.81
CA PHE A 36 7.28 10.81 -3.63
C PHE A 36 8.27 10.69 -4.79
N GLU A 37 9.46 10.17 -4.54
CA GLU A 37 10.38 9.78 -5.61
C GLU A 37 10.27 8.26 -5.82
N ILE A 38 10.21 7.83 -7.08
CA ILE A 38 10.13 6.42 -7.43
C ILE A 38 11.30 6.06 -8.32
N GLN A 39 12.05 5.04 -7.91
CA GLN A 39 13.11 4.43 -8.69
C GLN A 39 12.75 2.98 -8.99
N THR A 40 12.72 2.61 -10.27
CA THR A 40 12.58 1.20 -10.69
C THR A 40 13.90 0.47 -10.45
N LEU A 41 13.84 -0.64 -9.72
CA LEU A 41 14.99 -1.48 -9.36
C LEU A 41 15.13 -2.72 -10.26
N SER A 42 14.06 -3.11 -10.96
CA SER A 42 14.09 -4.24 -11.90
C SER A 42 13.19 -4.00 -13.10
N GLU A 43 13.69 -4.21 -14.32
CA GLU A 43 12.96 -4.01 -15.58
C GLU A 43 12.31 -5.30 -16.11
N VAL A 44 11.74 -6.10 -15.20
CA VAL A 44 11.00 -7.34 -15.56
C VAL A 44 9.50 -7.07 -15.62
N GLU A 45 8.71 -8.05 -16.07
CA GLU A 45 7.25 -7.92 -16.22
C GLU A 45 6.53 -7.49 -14.93
N ASN A 46 7.02 -7.89 -13.75
CA ASN A 46 6.56 -7.42 -12.44
C ASN A 46 7.68 -6.60 -11.75
N PRO A 47 7.77 -5.29 -12.02
CA PRO A 47 8.89 -4.48 -11.54
C PRO A 47 8.90 -4.31 -10.02
N ILE A 48 10.11 -4.14 -9.48
CA ILE A 48 10.37 -3.72 -8.12
C ILE A 48 10.67 -2.23 -8.12
N TYR A 49 10.09 -1.51 -7.16
CA TYR A 49 10.21 -0.07 -7.00
C TYR A 49 10.78 0.28 -5.63
N ALA A 50 11.72 1.21 -5.59
CA ALA A 50 12.08 1.96 -4.40
C ALA A 50 11.25 3.25 -4.35
N ILE A 51 10.42 3.40 -3.33
CA ILE A 51 9.52 4.53 -3.12
C ILE A 51 10.06 5.37 -1.96
N LYS A 52 10.64 6.52 -2.27
CA LYS A 52 11.26 7.42 -1.31
C LYS A 52 10.28 8.51 -0.88
N PHE A 53 10.18 8.69 0.44
CA PHE A 53 9.25 9.64 1.06
C PHE A 53 9.96 10.77 1.81
N SER A 54 11.29 10.72 1.88
CA SER A 54 12.17 11.74 2.46
C SER A 54 13.59 11.56 1.89
N GLU A 55 14.33 12.65 1.75
CA GLU A 55 15.67 12.67 1.14
C GLU A 55 16.68 11.73 1.82
N ASN A 56 16.59 11.58 3.14
CA ASN A 56 17.58 10.85 3.95
C ASN A 56 17.05 9.53 4.54
N GLU A 57 15.79 9.19 4.30
CA GLU A 57 15.18 7.95 4.81
C GLU A 57 15.29 6.80 3.80
N GLN A 58 15.32 5.58 4.32
CA GLN A 58 15.31 4.39 3.48
C GLN A 58 14.01 4.30 2.66
N PRO A 59 14.09 3.97 1.36
CA PRO A 59 12.89 3.84 0.54
C PRO A 59 12.07 2.62 0.94
N ILE A 60 10.77 2.68 0.69
CA ILE A 60 9.88 1.52 0.77
C ILE A 60 10.09 0.67 -0.48
N ILE A 61 10.31 -0.63 -0.31
CA ILE A 61 10.38 -1.57 -1.43
C ILE A 61 8.97 -2.04 -1.79
N GLY A 62 8.48 -1.57 -2.94
CA GLY A 62 7.17 -1.90 -3.48
C GLY A 62 7.27 -2.81 -4.69
N PHE A 63 6.57 -3.94 -4.67
CA PHE A 63 6.39 -4.83 -5.82
C PHE A 63 5.17 -5.72 -5.57
N SER A 64 4.59 -6.25 -6.64
CA SER A 64 3.45 -7.14 -6.53
C SER A 64 3.89 -8.54 -6.11
N LYS A 65 3.20 -9.09 -5.11
CA LYS A 65 3.52 -10.39 -4.51
C LYS A 65 2.29 -10.98 -3.84
N THR A 66 2.32 -12.28 -3.61
CA THR A 66 1.25 -12.95 -2.88
C THR A 66 1.37 -12.68 -1.37
N TYR A 67 0.28 -12.87 -0.61
CA TYR A 67 0.34 -12.79 0.85
C TYR A 67 1.40 -13.71 1.48
N PHE A 68 1.65 -14.87 0.87
CA PHE A 68 2.59 -15.89 1.36
C PHE A 68 4.03 -15.73 0.87
N ASP A 69 4.33 -14.65 0.15
CA ASP A 69 5.67 -14.36 -0.32
C ASP A 69 6.67 -14.28 0.85
N ALA A 70 7.88 -14.82 0.66
CA ALA A 70 8.90 -14.87 1.71
C ALA A 70 9.39 -13.50 2.17
N PHE A 71 9.12 -12.44 1.40
CA PHE A 71 9.38 -11.05 1.78
C PHE A 71 8.46 -10.58 2.91
N ASN A 72 7.26 -11.16 3.05
CA ASN A 72 6.28 -10.77 4.05
C ASN A 72 6.57 -11.43 5.42
N PRO A 73 6.18 -10.79 6.54
CA PRO A 73 6.24 -11.42 7.85
C PRO A 73 5.31 -12.63 7.90
N LYS A 74 5.76 -13.69 8.59
CA LYS A 74 4.99 -14.93 8.74
C LYS A 74 4.05 -14.92 9.95
N THR A 75 4.39 -14.15 10.99
CA THR A 75 3.65 -14.04 12.26
C THR A 75 3.86 -12.66 12.88
N ASN A 76 3.10 -12.33 13.92
CA ASN A 76 3.25 -11.12 14.74
C ASN A 76 3.07 -9.82 13.94
N PHE A 77 2.02 -9.76 13.12
CA PHE A 77 1.67 -8.57 12.34
C PHE A 77 0.18 -8.27 12.41
N GLY A 78 -0.20 -7.01 12.16
CA GLY A 78 -1.59 -6.61 11.93
C GLY A 78 -1.90 -6.63 10.43
N ALA A 79 -3.06 -7.13 10.04
CA ALA A 79 -3.50 -7.15 8.64
C ALA A 79 -4.58 -6.10 8.39
N ILE A 80 -4.35 -5.19 7.43
CA ILE A 80 -5.38 -4.29 6.90
C ILE A 80 -5.96 -4.95 5.65
N MET A 81 -7.25 -5.24 5.67
CA MET A 81 -7.96 -5.90 4.58
C MET A 81 -8.71 -4.86 3.77
N THR A 82 -8.24 -4.58 2.55
CA THR A 82 -8.75 -3.47 1.73
C THR A 82 -9.77 -3.87 0.67
N CYS A 83 -9.93 -5.17 0.43
CA CYS A 83 -10.74 -5.69 -0.66
C CYS A 83 -12.24 -5.64 -0.31
N ASN A 84 -13.07 -5.09 -1.21
CA ASN A 84 -14.53 -5.12 -1.09
C ASN A 84 -15.12 -6.53 -1.25
N ASN A 85 -14.41 -7.44 -1.93
CA ASN A 85 -14.83 -8.83 -2.18
C ASN A 85 -14.39 -9.83 -1.09
N ALA A 86 -13.90 -9.37 0.05
CA ALA A 86 -13.35 -10.25 1.09
C ALA A 86 -14.37 -11.20 1.74
N ASP A 87 -15.68 -11.06 1.49
CA ASP A 87 -16.69 -11.85 2.22
C ASP A 87 -16.92 -13.28 1.66
N GLU A 88 -16.58 -13.59 0.39
CA GLU A 88 -16.77 -14.96 -0.16
C GLU A 88 -15.47 -15.79 -0.29
N GLY A 89 -14.30 -15.17 -0.10
CA GLY A 89 -13.02 -15.84 -0.30
C GLY A 89 -11.88 -15.26 0.52
N CYS A 90 -12.15 -14.67 1.69
CA CYS A 90 -11.09 -14.13 2.55
C CYS A 90 -10.02 -15.21 2.74
N PRO A 91 -8.79 -15.03 2.21
CA PRO A 91 -7.72 -15.91 2.62
C PRO A 91 -7.61 -15.71 4.14
N MET A 92 -7.66 -16.80 4.91
CA MET A 92 -7.22 -16.73 6.29
C MET A 92 -5.77 -16.24 6.24
N VAL A 93 -5.55 -14.96 6.50
CA VAL A 93 -4.20 -14.39 6.62
C VAL A 93 -3.64 -14.94 7.93
N PHE A 94 -3.01 -16.12 7.85
CA PHE A 94 -2.42 -16.80 8.98
C PHE A 94 -1.25 -15.97 9.55
N GLY A 95 -1.06 -16.03 10.86
CA GLY A 95 0.01 -15.29 11.55
C GLY A 95 -0.32 -13.83 11.90
N ALA A 96 -1.42 -13.27 11.40
CA ALA A 96 -1.89 -11.95 11.82
C ALA A 96 -2.48 -12.01 13.25
N GLU A 97 -2.04 -11.11 14.13
CA GLU A 97 -2.56 -10.98 15.50
C GLU A 97 -3.92 -10.27 15.53
N ALA A 98 -4.12 -9.33 14.62
CA ALA A 98 -5.34 -8.58 14.45
C ALA A 98 -5.62 -8.33 12.97
N ARG A 99 -6.90 -8.24 12.61
CA ARG A 99 -7.36 -7.97 11.24
C ARG A 99 -8.33 -6.81 11.24
N PHE A 100 -8.09 -5.83 10.39
CA PHE A 100 -8.86 -4.60 10.29
C PHE A 100 -9.44 -4.48 8.88
N PRO A 101 -10.76 -4.65 8.69
CA PRO A 101 -11.40 -4.43 7.40
C PRO A 101 -11.51 -2.92 7.15
N ILE A 102 -10.75 -2.41 6.18
CA ILE A 102 -10.81 -1.01 5.74
C ILE A 102 -11.06 -1.00 4.23
N LYS A 103 -12.34 -0.98 3.87
CA LYS A 103 -12.81 -1.17 2.49
C LYS A 103 -12.62 0.11 1.65
N TYR A 104 -12.03 -0.04 0.47
CA TYR A 104 -11.82 1.02 -0.51
C TYR A 104 -12.41 0.61 -1.85
N GLU A 105 -13.07 1.53 -2.57
CA GLU A 105 -13.49 1.23 -3.94
C GLU A 105 -12.29 1.37 -4.89
N ASP A 106 -12.01 0.31 -5.63
CA ASP A 106 -10.84 0.24 -6.49
C ASP A 106 -10.94 1.27 -7.63
N PRO A 107 -9.99 2.25 -7.73
CA PRO A 107 -10.01 3.25 -8.78
C PRO A 107 -9.83 2.64 -10.19
N LYS A 108 -9.43 1.36 -10.28
CA LYS A 108 -9.39 0.57 -11.51
C LYS A 108 -10.72 0.58 -12.28
N ALA A 109 -11.85 0.78 -11.61
CA ALA A 109 -13.16 0.93 -12.26
C ALA A 109 -13.22 2.11 -13.26
N PHE A 110 -12.29 3.05 -13.17
CA PHE A 110 -12.19 4.24 -14.01
C PHE A 110 -11.01 4.18 -14.99
N ASP A 111 -10.32 3.05 -15.11
CA ASP A 111 -9.20 2.89 -16.03
C ASP A 111 -9.63 3.21 -17.48
N GLY A 112 -8.82 4.03 -18.17
CA GLY A 112 -9.09 4.48 -19.54
C GLY A 112 -10.15 5.57 -19.67
N THR A 113 -10.76 6.03 -18.59
CA THR A 113 -11.71 7.15 -18.59
C THR A 113 -11.01 8.51 -18.39
N GLU A 114 -11.71 9.59 -18.71
CA GLU A 114 -11.21 10.96 -18.49
C GLU A 114 -10.97 11.28 -17.01
N VAL A 115 -11.71 10.63 -16.10
CA VAL A 115 -11.62 10.85 -14.64
C VAL A 115 -10.63 9.90 -13.94
N MET A 116 -9.90 9.07 -14.69
CA MET A 116 -8.95 8.10 -14.12
C MET A 116 -7.95 8.77 -13.15
N ASN A 117 -7.29 9.84 -13.56
CA ASN A 117 -6.28 10.52 -12.72
C ASN A 117 -6.88 11.08 -11.42
N GLU A 118 -8.09 11.65 -11.52
CA GLU A 118 -8.83 12.17 -10.36
C GLU A 118 -9.15 11.04 -9.38
N LYS A 119 -9.65 9.90 -9.87
CA LYS A 119 -10.06 8.78 -9.03
C LYS A 119 -8.90 8.07 -8.33
N TYR A 120 -7.75 7.94 -8.98
CA TYR A 120 -6.54 7.43 -8.31
C TYR A 120 -6.03 8.41 -7.24
N THR A 121 -6.09 9.73 -7.52
CA THR A 121 -5.69 10.77 -6.55
C THR A 121 -6.63 10.80 -5.36
N GLU A 122 -7.95 10.76 -5.60
CA GLU A 122 -9.00 10.70 -4.59
C GLU A 122 -8.77 9.52 -3.66
N ARG A 123 -8.53 8.32 -4.21
CA ARG A 123 -8.33 7.13 -3.38
C ARG A 123 -7.03 7.18 -2.59
N SER A 124 -5.94 7.67 -3.21
CA SER A 124 -4.66 7.88 -2.51
C SER A 124 -4.83 8.83 -1.31
N LEU A 125 -5.54 9.95 -1.52
CA LEU A 125 -5.80 10.93 -0.47
C LEU A 125 -6.69 10.39 0.64
N GLN A 126 -7.73 9.62 0.31
CA GLN A 126 -8.56 8.98 1.34
C GLN A 126 -7.72 8.06 2.24
N ILE A 127 -6.91 7.18 1.65
CA ILE A 127 -6.02 6.28 2.40
C ILE A 127 -5.09 7.11 3.30
N ALA A 128 -4.50 8.18 2.75
CA ALA A 128 -3.63 9.06 3.53
C ALA A 128 -4.36 9.75 4.68
N SER A 129 -5.57 10.28 4.47
CA SER A 129 -6.37 10.94 5.51
C SER A 129 -6.77 10.00 6.65
N GLU A 130 -7.19 8.77 6.32
CA GLU A 130 -7.54 7.77 7.33
C GLU A 130 -6.31 7.33 8.13
N MET A 131 -5.18 7.08 7.47
CA MET A 131 -3.93 6.74 8.15
C MET A 131 -3.41 7.93 8.99
N TYR A 132 -3.56 9.16 8.52
CA TYR A 132 -3.24 10.34 9.31
C TYR A 132 -4.05 10.36 10.61
N PHE A 133 -5.37 10.14 10.52
CA PHE A 133 -6.22 10.07 11.70
C PHE A 133 -5.75 8.98 12.66
N VAL A 134 -5.57 7.74 12.20
CA VAL A 134 -5.08 6.63 13.04
C VAL A 134 -3.79 7.01 13.76
N PHE A 135 -2.79 7.50 13.03
CA PHE A 135 -1.49 7.84 13.62
C PHE A 135 -1.57 9.04 14.59
N SER A 136 -2.49 9.98 14.36
CA SER A 136 -2.76 11.09 15.29
C SER A 136 -3.35 10.65 16.63
N GLN A 137 -4.01 9.48 16.68
CA GLN A 137 -4.62 8.94 17.88
C GLN A 137 -3.68 8.04 18.69
N ILE A 138 -2.48 7.74 18.17
CA ILE A 138 -1.51 6.91 18.88
C ILE A 138 -0.87 7.74 20.01
N ILE A 139 -1.16 7.34 21.25
CA ILE A 139 -0.50 7.89 22.44
C ILE A 139 0.92 7.31 22.51
N LYS A 140 1.90 8.20 22.68
CA LYS A 140 3.33 7.86 22.75
C LYS A 140 3.75 7.39 24.13
#